data_AF-A0A9Q0ZPE9-F1
#
_entry.id   AF-A0A9Q0ZPE9-F1
#
_cell.length_a   1.000
_cell.length_b   1.000
_cell.length_c   1.000
_cell.angle_alpha   90.00
_cell.angle_beta   90.00
_cell.angle_gamma   90.00
#
_symmetry.space_group_name_H-M   'P 1'
#
loop_
_entity.id
_entity.type
_entity.pdbx_description
1 polymer ?
#
loop_
_entity_poly.entity_id
_entity_poly.type
_entity_poly.pdbx_seq_one_letter_code
_entity_poly.pdbx_strand_id
1 'polypeptide(L)'
;MVKRFKIWVYREGEAPMFHSGPMKHIYSMEGQFIDEMESGKSPFLAQNPDQAHAFFLPISVTYIVQYIYLPITTYHRERLVRIFKDYVTVVADKYPFLEQKQRR
;
A
#
# COMPACT_ATOMS: atom_id res chain seq x y z
N MET A 1 14.16 -15.93 -22.02
CA MET A 1 13.70 -16.24 -20.66
C MET A 1 12.79 -15.13 -20.16
N VAL A 2 11.58 -15.44 -19.68
CA VAL A 2 10.66 -14.44 -19.10
C VAL A 2 11.08 -14.19 -17.65
N LYS A 3 11.36 -12.93 -17.29
CA LYS A 3 11.61 -12.55 -15.89
C LYS A 3 10.28 -12.55 -15.14
N ARG A 4 10.22 -13.17 -13.96
CA ARG A 4 9.04 -13.13 -13.10
C ARG A 4 8.82 -11.71 -12.61
N PHE A 5 7.57 -11.25 -12.64
CA PHE A 5 7.17 -9.98 -12.08
C PHE A 5 7.44 -9.93 -10.56
N LYS A 6 7.86 -8.77 -10.07
CA LYS A 6 8.31 -8.56 -8.70
C LYS A 6 7.78 -7.22 -8.18
N ILE A 7 7.28 -7.23 -6.96
CA ILE A 7 6.63 -6.09 -6.32
C ILE A 7 7.38 -5.80 -5.03
N TRP A 8 7.86 -4.58 -4.89
CA TRP A 8 8.38 -4.07 -3.62
C TRP A 8 7.22 -3.52 -2.78
N VAL A 9 7.15 -3.92 -1.52
CA VAL A 9 6.16 -3.42 -0.56
C VAL A 9 6.87 -2.49 0.40
N TYR A 10 6.40 -1.25 0.51
CA TYR A 10 6.90 -0.33 1.53
C TYR A 10 6.56 -0.82 2.91
N ARG A 11 7.43 -0.56 3.89
CA ARG A 11 7.31 -1.09 5.26
C ARG A 11 6.74 -0.06 6.23
N GLU A 12 6.51 1.14 5.72
CA GLU A 12 6.00 2.29 6.47
C GLU A 12 4.49 2.14 6.61
N GLY A 13 3.96 2.73 7.67
CA GLY A 13 2.54 2.70 8.00
C GLY A 13 2.24 1.77 9.17
N GLU A 14 1.18 2.09 9.90
CA GLU A 14 0.74 1.32 11.06
C GLU A 14 -0.66 0.73 10.86
N ALA A 15 -0.90 -0.41 11.50
CA ALA A 15 -2.22 -1.00 11.56
C ALA A 15 -3.22 -0.05 12.27
N PRO A 16 -4.52 -0.07 11.91
CA PRO A 16 -5.12 -0.95 10.91
C PRO A 16 -4.99 -0.42 9.48
N MET A 17 -4.70 0.87 9.26
CA MET A 17 -4.80 1.48 7.93
C MET A 17 -3.78 0.96 6.92
N PHE A 18 -2.66 0.43 7.40
CA PHE A 18 -1.59 -0.09 6.56
C PHE A 18 -1.30 -1.56 6.88
N HIS A 19 -0.73 -2.29 5.92
CA HIS A 19 -0.28 -3.68 6.06
C HIS A 19 -1.37 -4.69 6.44
N SER A 20 -2.64 -4.28 6.38
CA SER A 20 -3.76 -5.16 6.61
C SER A 20 -4.98 -4.64 5.86
N GLY A 21 -5.84 -5.54 5.42
CA GLY A 21 -7.08 -5.20 4.74
C GLY A 21 -8.18 -6.20 5.07
N PRO A 22 -9.44 -5.85 4.82
CA PRO A 22 -10.55 -6.75 5.07
C PRO A 22 -10.59 -7.87 4.03
N MET A 23 -10.76 -9.09 4.48
CA MET A 23 -10.93 -10.27 3.62
C MET A 23 -12.41 -10.59 3.34
N LYS A 24 -13.30 -9.58 3.34
CA LYS A 24 -14.75 -9.78 3.24
C LYS A 24 -15.38 -8.96 2.10
N HIS A 25 -16.43 -9.53 1.52
CA HIS A 25 -17.29 -8.92 0.50
C HIS A 25 -16.51 -8.40 -0.73
N ILE A 26 -16.92 -7.25 -1.27
CA ILE A 26 -16.31 -6.63 -2.45
C ILE A 26 -14.88 -6.12 -2.20
N TYR A 27 -14.43 -6.09 -0.95
CA TYR A 27 -13.10 -5.63 -0.55
C TYR A 27 -12.12 -6.79 -0.30
N SER A 28 -12.57 -8.05 -0.42
CA SER A 28 -11.74 -9.22 -0.16
C SER A 28 -10.45 -9.26 -1.00
N MET A 29 -10.48 -8.76 -2.24
CA MET A 29 -9.29 -8.73 -3.10
C MET A 29 -8.20 -7.80 -2.56
N GLU A 30 -8.57 -6.65 -1.99
CA GLU A 30 -7.60 -5.73 -1.35
C GLU A 30 -6.92 -6.41 -0.16
N GLY A 31 -7.72 -6.97 0.76
CA GLY A 31 -7.20 -7.66 1.93
C GLY A 31 -6.37 -8.89 1.57
N GLN A 32 -6.81 -9.71 0.61
CA GLN A 32 -6.06 -10.88 0.16
C GLN A 32 -4.73 -10.50 -0.48
N PHE A 33 -4.70 -9.47 -1.31
CA PHE A 33 -3.46 -9.02 -1.94
C PHE A 33 -2.47 -8.50 -0.90
N ILE A 34 -2.93 -7.68 0.06
CA ILE A 34 -2.06 -7.19 1.15
C ILE A 34 -1.54 -8.38 1.96
N ASP A 35 -2.39 -9.32 2.37
CA ASP A 35 -1.99 -10.51 3.14
C ASP A 35 -0.97 -11.38 2.40
N GLU A 36 -1.18 -11.65 1.10
CA GLU A 36 -0.24 -12.42 0.30
C GLU A 36 1.15 -11.75 0.28
N MET A 37 1.18 -10.43 0.10
CA MET A 37 2.41 -9.65 0.04
C MET A 37 3.11 -9.54 1.40
N GLU A 38 2.35 -9.38 2.49
CA GLU A 38 2.86 -9.32 3.87
C GLU A 38 3.31 -10.69 4.40
N SER A 39 2.78 -11.79 3.85
CA SER A 39 3.13 -13.15 4.29
C SER A 39 4.62 -13.49 4.15
N GLY A 40 5.37 -12.72 3.34
CA GLY A 40 6.76 -12.99 2.99
C GLY A 40 6.98 -14.19 2.07
N LYS A 41 5.91 -14.92 1.73
CA LYS A 41 5.96 -16.18 0.96
C LYS A 41 5.64 -15.97 -0.51
N SER A 42 5.08 -14.83 -0.89
CA SER A 42 4.65 -14.60 -2.27
C SER A 42 5.86 -14.69 -3.23
N PRO A 43 5.75 -15.48 -4.32
CA PRO A 43 6.79 -15.51 -5.35
C PRO A 43 6.91 -14.17 -6.09
N PHE A 44 5.93 -13.27 -5.94
CA PHE A 44 5.93 -11.92 -6.49
C PHE A 44 6.60 -10.90 -5.57
N LEU A 45 6.88 -11.23 -4.30
CA LEU A 45 7.58 -10.30 -3.40
C LEU A 45 9.03 -10.07 -3.87
N ALA A 46 9.41 -8.79 -3.99
CA ALA A 46 10.78 -8.36 -4.22
C ALA A 46 11.55 -8.34 -2.90
N GLN A 47 12.73 -8.95 -2.85
CA GLN A 47 13.59 -8.89 -1.65
C GLN A 47 14.38 -7.57 -1.55
N ASN A 48 14.59 -6.91 -2.68
CA ASN A 48 15.26 -5.62 -2.78
C ASN A 48 14.50 -4.73 -3.80
N PRO A 49 14.32 -3.43 -3.56
CA PRO A 49 13.67 -2.50 -4.48
C PRO A 49 14.29 -2.47 -5.90
N ASP A 50 15.57 -2.82 -6.07
CA ASP A 50 16.22 -2.87 -7.39
C ASP A 50 15.77 -4.05 -8.25
N GLN A 51 15.19 -5.08 -7.65
CA GLN A 51 14.60 -6.21 -8.36
C GLN A 51 13.12 -5.98 -8.70
N ALA A 52 12.53 -4.90 -8.19
CA ALA A 52 11.11 -4.64 -8.32
C ALA A 52 10.76 -4.07 -9.69
N HIS A 53 9.65 -4.56 -10.22
CA HIS A 53 9.02 -4.07 -11.44
C HIS A 53 7.87 -3.10 -11.11
N ALA A 54 7.31 -3.21 -9.90
CA ALA A 54 6.31 -2.30 -9.36
C ALA A 54 6.54 -2.07 -7.86
N PHE A 55 6.01 -0.95 -7.38
CA PHE A 55 6.06 -0.54 -5.98
C PHE A 55 4.64 -0.48 -5.45
N PHE A 56 4.40 -1.10 -4.30
CA PHE A 56 3.10 -1.18 -3.66
C PHE A 56 3.11 -0.40 -2.35
N LEU A 57 2.14 0.50 -2.22
CA LEU A 57 1.83 1.19 -0.97
C LEU A 57 0.76 0.34 -0.27
N PRO A 58 1.06 -0.32 0.87
CA PRO A 58 0.15 -1.22 1.56
C PRO A 58 -0.96 -0.47 2.34
N ILE A 59 -1.68 0.42 1.68
CA ILE A 59 -2.79 1.20 2.24
C ILE A 59 -4.13 0.48 2.02
N SER A 60 -4.93 0.35 3.07
CA SER A 60 -6.28 -0.20 3.01
C SER A 60 -7.30 0.95 2.98
N VAL A 61 -7.83 1.23 1.79
CA VAL A 61 -8.89 2.24 1.62
C VAL A 61 -10.13 1.83 2.40
N THR A 62 -10.40 0.52 2.46
CA THR A 62 -11.54 -0.01 3.17
C THR A 62 -11.44 0.26 4.67
N TYR A 63 -10.26 0.06 5.27
CA TYR A 63 -10.06 0.38 6.69
C TYR A 63 -10.02 1.88 6.95
N ILE A 64 -9.52 2.71 6.04
CA ILE A 64 -9.67 4.16 6.17
C ILE A 64 -11.14 4.55 6.23
N VAL A 65 -11.98 3.99 5.34
CA VAL A 65 -13.43 4.23 5.38
C VAL A 65 -14.02 3.74 6.71
N GLN A 66 -13.66 2.54 7.13
CA GLN A 66 -14.22 1.92 8.34
C GLN A 66 -13.86 2.67 9.63
N TYR A 67 -12.62 3.09 9.80
CA TYR A 67 -12.14 3.69 11.04
C TYR A 67 -12.21 5.21 11.08
N ILE A 68 -12.20 5.88 9.92
CA ILE A 68 -12.16 7.35 9.84
C ILE A 68 -13.49 7.95 9.37
N TYR A 69 -14.20 7.27 8.46
CA TYR A 69 -15.41 7.82 7.86
C TYR A 69 -16.69 7.28 8.47
N LEU A 70 -16.70 6.10 9.10
CA LEU A 70 -17.92 5.57 9.71
C LEU A 70 -18.12 6.08 11.15
N PRO A 71 -19.36 6.50 11.51
CA PRO A 71 -20.52 6.66 10.63
C PRO A 71 -20.35 7.84 9.66
N ILE A 72 -20.76 7.66 8.40
CA ILE A 72 -20.57 8.68 7.35
C ILE A 72 -21.38 9.92 7.70
N THR A 73 -20.68 10.97 8.12
CA THR A 73 -21.25 12.30 8.37
C THR A 73 -21.10 13.22 7.16
N THR A 74 -20.15 12.93 6.26
CA THR A 74 -19.90 13.67 5.02
C THR A 74 -19.14 12.81 4.00
N TYR A 75 -19.30 13.13 2.71
CA TYR A 75 -18.58 12.50 1.60
C TYR A 75 -17.26 13.21 1.23
N HIS A 76 -16.82 14.21 2.01
CA HIS A 76 -15.57 14.93 1.75
C HIS A 76 -14.36 14.00 1.82
N ARG A 77 -13.69 13.81 0.68
CA ARG A 77 -12.52 12.91 0.54
C ARG A 77 -11.23 13.49 1.12
N GLU A 78 -11.26 14.69 1.69
CA GLU A 78 -10.09 15.43 2.15
C GLU A 78 -9.26 14.64 3.16
N ARG A 79 -9.92 13.94 4.11
CA ARG A 79 -9.22 13.13 5.11
C ARG A 79 -8.49 11.95 4.48
N LEU A 80 -9.08 11.32 3.46
CA LEU A 80 -8.47 10.19 2.75
C LEU A 80 -7.26 10.68 1.96
N VAL A 81 -7.42 11.78 1.22
CA VAL A 81 -6.33 12.40 0.46
C VAL A 81 -5.19 12.81 1.38
N ARG A 82 -5.49 13.36 2.56
CA ARG A 82 -4.48 13.74 3.55
C ARG A 82 -3.72 12.53 4.07
N ILE A 83 -4.41 11.47 4.51
CA ILE A 83 -3.74 10.22 4.96
C ILE A 83 -2.83 9.66 3.86
N PHE A 84 -3.31 9.62 2.62
CA PHE A 84 -2.51 9.15 1.48
C PHE A 84 -1.28 10.04 1.23
N LYS A 85 -1.44 11.37 1.25
CA LYS A 85 -0.32 12.31 1.06
C LYS A 85 0.70 12.22 2.19
N ASP A 86 0.25 12.12 3.43
CA ASP A 86 1.12 11.98 4.59
C ASP A 86 1.94 10.69 4.48
N TYR A 87 1.30 9.59 4.06
CA TYR A 87 1.97 8.32 3.80
C TYR A 87 3.05 8.42 2.70
N VAL A 88 2.69 9.01 1.56
CA VAL A 88 3.62 9.21 0.44
C VAL A 88 4.80 10.08 0.87
N THR A 89 4.57 11.08 1.72
CA THR A 89 5.63 11.94 2.26
C THR A 89 6.61 11.14 3.11
N VAL A 90 6.12 10.31 4.03
CA VAL A 90 6.96 9.42 4.86
C VAL A 90 7.81 8.48 4.00
N VAL A 91 7.20 7.90 2.96
CA VAL A 91 7.92 7.03 2.01
C VAL A 91 8.97 7.82 1.21
N ALA A 92 8.62 9.00 0.69
CA ALA A 92 9.53 9.83 -0.10
C ALA A 92 10.76 10.26 0.73
N ASP A 93 10.54 10.69 1.96
CA ASP A 93 11.61 11.13 2.87
C ASP A 93 12.57 9.99 3.22
N LYS A 94 12.04 8.77 3.37
CA LYS A 94 12.84 7.58 3.72
C LYS A 94 13.54 6.93 2.51
N TYR A 95 13.01 7.11 1.31
CA TYR A 95 13.55 6.53 0.08
C TYR A 95 13.84 7.61 -0.99
N PRO A 96 14.86 8.48 -0.81
CA PRO A 96 15.12 9.61 -1.69
C PRO A 96 15.44 9.23 -3.15
N PHE A 97 15.94 8.01 -3.38
CA PHE A 97 16.25 7.51 -4.72
C PHE A 97 14.99 7.25 -5.57
N LEU A 98 13.80 7.19 -4.95
CA LEU A 98 12.54 6.93 -5.64
C LEU A 98 12.16 8.09 -6.57
N GLU A 99 12.41 9.34 -6.15
CA GLU A 99 12.17 10.51 -6.99
C GLU A 99 12.96 10.46 -8.30
N GLN A 100 14.13 9.82 -8.28
CA GLN A 100 15.03 9.73 -9.43
C GLN A 100 14.57 8.67 -10.45
N LYS A 101 13.91 7.58 -9.99
CA LYS A 101 13.36 6.53 -10.88
C LYS A 101 11.98 6.90 -11.46
N GLN A 102 11.17 7.71 -10.77
CA GLN A 102 9.85 8.14 -11.29
C GLN A 102 9.93 9.26 -12.36
N ARG A 103 11.07 9.99 -12.43
CA ARG A 103 11.29 11.09 -13.40
C ARG A 103 11.93 10.64 -14.73
N ARG A 104 12.22 9.35 -14.89
CA ARG A 104 12.75 8.75 -16.13
C ARG A 104 11.69 7.89 -16.80
#